data_AF-B3T5Y6-F1
#
_entry.id   AF-B3T5Y6-F1
#
_cell.length_a   1.000
_cell.length_b   1.000
_cell.length_c   1.000
_cell.angle_alpha   90.00
_cell.angle_beta   90.00
_cell.angle_gamma   90.00
#
_symmetry.space_group_name_H-M   'P 1'
#
loop_
_entity.id
_entity.type
_entity.pdbx_description
1 polymer ?
#
loop_
_entity_poly.entity_id
_entity_poly.type
_entity_poly.pdbx_seq_one_letter_code
_entity_poly.pdbx_strand_id
1 'polypeptide(L)'
;MNLQSEKINSILSEKRIKLHLFEPSNRKIWTVVGTEKEYWLDPDLDFCSCPGYYFNKSDGKNGCYHLESFKMATAKNKIELTTFSDYEYESFIISLLSDL
;
A
#
# COMPACT_ATOMS: atom_id res chain seq x y z
N MET A 1 7.30 21.26 11.23
CA MET A 1 7.20 20.39 10.04
C MET A 1 5.79 19.82 9.98
N ASN A 2 5.27 19.52 8.79
CA ASN A 2 3.91 18.97 8.65
C ASN A 2 3.95 17.46 8.97
N LEU A 3 3.11 17.00 9.91
CA LEU A 3 3.02 15.61 10.36
C LEU A 3 2.80 14.62 9.19
N GLN A 4 2.06 15.02 8.16
CA GLN A 4 1.87 14.20 6.96
C GLN A 4 3.19 13.96 6.21
N SER A 5 4.02 15.00 6.08
CA SER A 5 5.32 14.90 5.43
C SER A 5 6.28 13.97 6.18
N GLU A 6 6.22 13.95 7.51
CA GLU A 6 7.01 13.03 8.35
C GLU A 6 6.60 11.57 8.12
N LYS A 7 5.29 11.30 8.07
CA LYS A 7 4.75 9.95 7.79
C LYS A 7 5.17 9.44 6.40
N ILE A 8 5.06 10.30 5.38
CA ILE A 8 5.49 9.95 4.01
C ILE A 8 6.99 9.65 4.00
N ASN A 9 7.80 10.49 4.65
CA ASN A 9 9.25 10.28 4.70
C ASN A 9 9.62 8.95 5.37
N SER A 10 8.98 8.58 6.48
CA SER A 10 9.20 7.27 7.13
C SER A 10 8.86 6.11 6.20
N ILE A 11 7.70 6.16 5.52
CA ILE A 11 7.31 5.13 4.55
C ILE A 11 8.37 4.98 3.44
N LEU A 12 8.88 6.11 2.93
CA LEU A 12 9.88 6.11 1.88
C LEU A 12 11.27 5.68 2.38
N SER A 13 11.72 6.09 3.57
CA SER A 13 13.04 5.72 4.08
C SER A 13 13.12 4.22 4.39
N GLU A 14 12.02 3.66 4.84
CA GLU A 14 11.94 2.27 5.29
C GLU A 14 11.37 1.32 4.21
N LYS A 15 11.16 1.83 2.98
CA LYS A 15 10.63 1.06 1.84
C LYS A 15 9.34 0.30 2.16
N ARG A 16 8.44 0.93 2.91
CA ARG A 16 7.19 0.30 3.38
C ARG A 16 6.12 0.11 2.30
N ILE A 17 6.42 0.40 1.03
CA ILE A 17 5.55 0.12 -0.12
C ILE A 17 6.00 -1.19 -0.74
N LYS A 18 5.12 -2.19 -0.75
CA LYS A 18 5.45 -3.55 -1.20
C LYS A 18 4.64 -3.96 -2.42
N LEU A 19 5.32 -4.61 -3.36
CA LEU A 19 4.74 -5.35 -4.47
C LEU A 19 4.90 -6.84 -4.18
N HIS A 20 3.78 -7.54 -4.09
CA HIS A 20 3.73 -9.00 -3.98
C HIS A 20 3.37 -9.57 -5.35
N LEU A 21 4.34 -10.18 -6.03
CA LEU A 21 4.17 -10.79 -7.35
C LEU A 21 3.94 -12.29 -7.18
N PHE A 22 2.90 -12.84 -7.79
CA PHE A 22 2.59 -14.27 -7.76
C PHE A 22 2.88 -14.90 -9.11
N GLU A 23 3.66 -15.98 -9.11
CA GLU A 23 4.07 -16.70 -10.31
C GLU A 23 3.43 -18.09 -10.36
N PRO A 24 3.06 -18.60 -11.57
CA PRO A 24 3.33 -18.00 -12.88
C PRO A 24 2.26 -17.02 -13.39
N SER A 25 1.15 -16.79 -12.67
CA SER A 25 0.06 -15.94 -13.17
C SER A 25 0.42 -14.48 -13.38
N ASN A 26 1.51 -13.99 -12.79
CA ASN A 26 1.90 -12.59 -12.71
C ASN A 26 0.85 -11.71 -11.99
N ARG A 27 0.04 -12.28 -11.09
CA ARG A 27 -0.84 -11.47 -10.22
C ARG A 27 0.01 -10.56 -9.35
N LYS A 28 -0.48 -9.36 -9.11
CA LYS A 28 0.20 -8.34 -8.32
C LYS A 28 -0.72 -7.86 -7.22
N ILE A 29 -0.23 -7.84 -6.00
CA ILE A 29 -0.89 -7.19 -4.88
C ILE A 29 0.02 -6.09 -4.36
N TRP A 30 -0.54 -4.91 -4.18
CA TRP A 30 0.16 -3.77 -3.61
C TRP A 30 -0.25 -3.56 -2.17
N THR A 31 0.73 -3.35 -1.30
CA THR A 31 0.47 -3.00 0.09
C THR A 31 1.37 -1.87 0.58
N VAL A 32 0.96 -1.26 1.68
CA VAL A 32 1.71 -0.25 2.43
C VAL A 32 1.69 -0.62 3.91
N VAL A 33 2.87 -0.72 4.52
CA VAL A 33 2.99 -0.90 5.96
C VAL A 33 2.79 0.46 6.64
N GLY A 34 1.60 0.65 7.22
CA GLY A 34 1.26 1.83 8.00
C GLY A 34 1.91 1.83 9.39
N THR A 35 1.43 2.71 10.27
CA THR A 35 1.90 2.75 11.66
C THR A 35 1.29 1.63 12.50
N GLU A 36 0.01 1.32 12.27
CA GLU A 36 -0.74 0.32 13.05
C GLU A 36 -0.75 -1.05 12.38
N LYS A 37 -0.99 -1.06 11.07
CA LYS A 37 -1.12 -2.28 10.28
C LYS A 37 -0.78 -2.04 8.81
N GLU A 38 -0.78 -3.13 8.06
CA GLU A 38 -0.63 -3.12 6.61
C GLU A 38 -1.98 -2.83 5.93
N TYR A 39 -1.95 -2.04 4.86
CA TYR A 39 -3.12 -1.70 4.06
C TYR A 39 -2.88 -2.12 2.62
N TRP A 40 -3.91 -2.62 1.96
CA TRP A 40 -3.84 -2.92 0.54
C TRP A 40 -4.15 -1.67 -0.30
N LEU A 41 -3.54 -1.63 -1.48
CA LEU A 41 -3.64 -0.53 -2.42
C LEU A 41 -4.14 -1.06 -3.77
N ASP A 42 -4.95 -0.25 -4.43
CA ASP A 42 -5.24 -0.39 -5.86
C ASP A 42 -4.83 0.91 -6.55
N PRO A 43 -3.62 0.95 -7.14
CA PRO A 43 -3.12 2.14 -7.82
C PRO A 43 -3.96 2.59 -9.02
N ASP A 44 -4.58 1.65 -9.74
CA ASP A 44 -5.36 1.94 -10.95
C ASP A 44 -6.68 2.65 -10.59
N LEU A 45 -7.22 2.35 -9.40
CA LEU A 45 -8.40 2.99 -8.85
C LEU A 45 -8.09 4.17 -7.89
N ASP A 46 -6.81 4.53 -7.72
CA ASP A 46 -6.31 5.47 -6.70
C ASP A 46 -6.92 5.19 -5.31
N PHE A 47 -6.95 3.92 -4.93
CA PHE A 47 -7.63 3.42 -3.74
C PHE A 47 -6.65 2.89 -2.69
N CYS A 48 -6.96 3.16 -1.43
CA CYS A 48 -6.26 2.60 -0.28
C CYS A 48 -7.27 2.15 0.77
N SER A 49 -7.04 0.97 1.35
CA SER A 49 -7.95 0.39 2.34
C SER A 49 -7.90 1.07 3.73
N CYS A 50 -7.03 2.05 3.93
CA CYS A 50 -6.91 2.73 5.22
C CYS A 50 -8.17 3.55 5.55
N PRO A 51 -8.54 3.69 6.84
CA PRO A 51 -9.69 4.50 7.25
C PRO A 51 -9.63 5.95 6.74
N GLY A 52 -8.44 6.55 6.73
CA GLY A 52 -8.23 7.92 6.27
C GLY A 52 -8.65 8.18 4.82
N TYR A 53 -8.61 7.17 3.94
CA TYR A 53 -9.11 7.29 2.56
C TYR A 53 -10.62 7.54 2.54
N TYR A 54 -11.38 6.80 3.35
CA TYR A 54 -12.84 6.92 3.41
C TYR A 54 -13.30 8.22 4.06
N PHE A 55 -12.63 8.67 5.13
CA PHE A 55 -12.95 9.93 5.79
C PHE A 55 -12.64 11.14 4.91
N ASN A 56 -11.47 11.18 4.28
CA ASN A 56 -11.09 12.30 3.41
C ASN A 56 -12.03 12.46 2.21
N LYS A 57 -12.50 11.34 1.64
CA LYS A 57 -13.44 11.35 0.52
C LYS A 57 -14.78 12.00 0.90
N SER A 58 -15.19 11.87 2.16
CA SER A 58 -16.39 12.52 2.69
C SER A 58 -16.23 14.04 2.83
N ASP A 59 -15.01 14.52 3.01
CA ASP A 59 -14.65 15.94 3.16
C ASP A 59 -14.31 16.63 1.83
N GLY A 60 -14.51 15.96 0.68
CA GLY A 60 -14.13 16.48 -0.64
C GLY A 60 -12.62 16.49 -0.91
N LYS A 61 -11.81 15.87 -0.06
CA LYS A 61 -10.38 15.65 -0.28
C LYS A 61 -10.18 14.30 -0.98
N ASN A 62 -9.37 14.28 -2.02
CA ASN A 62 -9.06 13.04 -2.73
C ASN A 62 -7.85 12.34 -2.11
N GLY A 63 -8.05 11.11 -1.62
CA GLY A 63 -6.98 10.18 -1.26
C GLY A 63 -6.49 10.26 0.19
N CYS A 64 -5.34 9.62 0.43
CA CYS A 64 -4.65 9.57 1.73
C CYS A 64 -3.14 9.67 1.52
N TYR A 65 -2.40 9.94 2.60
CA TYR A 65 -0.94 10.05 2.54
C TYR A 65 -0.24 8.73 2.11
N HIS A 66 -0.91 7.58 2.23
CA HIS A 66 -0.39 6.31 1.72
C HIS A 66 -0.36 6.26 0.18
N LEU A 67 -1.41 6.75 -0.48
CA LEU A 67 -1.45 6.86 -1.95
C LEU A 67 -0.41 7.86 -2.46
N GLU A 68 -0.24 8.96 -1.74
CA GLU A 68 0.84 9.92 -2.01
C GLU A 68 2.22 9.26 -1.86
N SER A 69 2.41 8.49 -0.78
CA SER A 69 3.66 7.75 -0.55
C SER A 69 3.92 6.71 -1.64
N PHE A 70 2.89 6.00 -2.11
CA PHE A 70 2.99 5.05 -3.22
C PHE A 70 3.47 5.74 -4.51
N LYS A 71 2.86 6.86 -4.88
CA LYS A 71 3.25 7.65 -6.07
C LYS A 71 4.72 8.10 -5.97
N MET A 72 5.14 8.57 -4.80
CA MET A 72 6.53 8.98 -4.56
C MET A 72 7.51 7.80 -4.54
N ALA A 73 7.13 6.66 -3.95
CA ALA A 73 7.96 5.46 -3.88
C ALA A 73 8.21 4.90 -5.28
N THR A 74 7.17 4.86 -6.10
CA THR A 74 7.26 4.42 -7.51
C THR A 74 8.19 5.34 -8.30
N ALA A 75 8.01 6.65 -8.21
CA ALA A 75 8.88 7.62 -8.90
C ALA A 75 10.35 7.57 -8.44
N LYS A 76 10.61 7.18 -7.18
CA LYS A 76 11.95 7.10 -6.58
C LYS A 76 12.54 5.68 -6.56
N ASN A 77 11.86 4.70 -7.16
CA ASN A 77 12.22 3.28 -7.12
C ASN A 77 12.47 2.76 -5.68
N LYS A 78 11.60 3.14 -4.74
CA LYS A 78 11.65 2.76 -3.32
C LYS A 78 10.55 1.76 -2.97
N ILE A 79 10.40 0.75 -3.81
CA ILE A 79 9.44 -0.33 -3.66
C ILE A 79 10.19 -1.59 -3.23
N GLU A 80 9.62 -2.34 -2.29
CA GLU A 80 10.06 -3.68 -1.94
C GLU A 80 9.28 -4.70 -2.78
N LEU A 81 9.98 -5.55 -3.52
CA LEU A 81 9.37 -6.62 -4.32
C LEU A 81 9.58 -7.95 -3.61
N THR A 82 8.48 -8.67 -3.40
CA THR A 82 8.48 -10.05 -2.91
C THR A 82 7.75 -10.93 -3.91
N THR A 83 8.31 -12.08 -4.24
CA THR A 83 7.72 -13.03 -5.18
C THR A 83 7.21 -14.26 -4.42
N PHE A 84 6.02 -14.71 -4.79
CA PHE A 84 5.32 -15.86 -4.20
C PHE A 84 4.89 -16.82 -5.30
N SER A 85 4.58 -18.05 -4.91
CA SER A 85 3.87 -19.00 -5.77
C SER A 85 2.38 -18.67 -5.84
N ASP A 86 1.74 -18.90 -6.98
CA ASP A 86 0.28 -18.81 -7.13
C ASP A 86 -0.48 -19.66 -6.11
N TYR A 87 0.12 -20.76 -5.63
CA TYR A 87 -0.46 -21.59 -4.57
C TYR A 87 -0.60 -20.83 -3.23
N GLU A 88 0.19 -19.78 -2.99
CA GLU A 88 0.17 -18.97 -1.78
C GLU A 88 -0.84 -17.79 -1.88
N TYR A 89 -1.41 -17.55 -3.07
CA TYR A 89 -2.27 -16.38 -3.32
C TYR A 89 -3.48 -16.33 -2.38
N GLU A 90 -4.20 -17.44 -2.23
CA GLU A 90 -5.40 -17.50 -1.40
C GLU A 90 -5.07 -17.27 0.07
N SER A 91 -4.05 -17.97 0.60
CA SER A 91 -3.59 -17.79 1.98
C SER A 91 -3.10 -16.36 2.25
N PHE A 92 -2.41 -15.75 1.28
CA PHE A 92 -1.93 -14.38 1.39
C PHE A 92 -3.10 -13.40 1.47
N ILE A 93 -4.09 -13.53 0.58
CA ILE A 93 -5.29 -12.68 0.60
C ILE A 93 -6.05 -12.84 1.91
N ILE A 94 -6.25 -14.06 2.40
CA ILE A 94 -6.95 -14.30 3.67
C ILE A 94 -6.22 -13.59 4.82
N SER A 95 -4.89 -13.73 4.91
CA SER A 95 -4.09 -13.07 5.94
C SER A 95 -4.16 -11.54 5.84
N LEU A 96 -4.10 -11.00 4.63
CA LEU A 96 -4.14 -9.55 4.40
C LEU A 96 -5.51 -8.96 4.77
N LEU A 97 -6.59 -9.71 4.51
CA LEU A 97 -7.96 -9.27 4.80
C LEU A 97 -8.37 -9.53 6.25
N SER A 98 -7.81 -10.54 6.93
CA SER A 98 -8.10 -10.79 8.34
C SER A 98 -7.62 -9.67 9.27
N ASP A 99 -6.63 -8.90 8.80
CA ASP A 99 -6.08 -7.76 9.53
C ASP A 99 -6.83 -6.44 9.25
N LEU A 100 -7.78 -6.40 8.30
CA LEU A 100 -8.55 -5.19 7.95
C LEU A 100 -9.70 -4.91 8.92
#